data_AF-A0A1S3PKJ5-F1
#
_entry.id   AF-A0A1S3PKJ5-F1
#
_cell.length_a   1.000
_cell.length_b   1.000
_cell.length_c   1.000
_cell.angle_alpha   90.00
_cell.angle_beta   90.00
_cell.angle_gamma   90.00
#
_symmetry.space_group_name_H-M   'P 1'
#
loop_
_entity.id
_entity.type
_entity.pdbx_description
1 polymer ?
#
loop_
_entity_poly.entity_id
_entity_poly.type
_entity_poly.pdbx_seq_one_letter_code
_entity_poly.pdbx_strand_id
1 'polypeptide(L)'
;MFDSVEDWTQDMKRTKGNCRLVSENSNFELSPKLPQFFIVPTNVSDEDLTKYQGKGLPMWCWSHHSGCALFKTASLPLIQEDNVAQTYTEK
;
A
#
# COMPACT_ATOMS: atom_id res chain seq x y z
N MET A 1 -12.40 1.59 -14.29
CA MET A 1 -11.17 1.29 -13.52
C MET A 1 -10.91 2.52 -12.66
N PHE A 2 -10.20 2.42 -11.53
CA PHE A 2 -10.04 3.54 -10.60
C PHE A 2 -8.90 4.46 -11.06
N ASP A 3 -9.17 5.25 -12.10
CA ASP A 3 -8.15 6.02 -12.82
C ASP A 3 -8.18 7.50 -12.44
N SER A 4 -9.20 7.95 -11.71
CA SER A 4 -9.34 9.33 -11.24
C SER A 4 -9.48 9.43 -9.73
N VAL A 5 -9.16 10.62 -9.20
CA VAL A 5 -9.42 11.02 -7.81
C VAL A 5 -10.92 10.90 -7.48
N GLU A 6 -11.79 11.17 -8.45
CA GLU A 6 -13.24 11.12 -8.28
C GLU A 6 -13.73 9.69 -8.05
N ASP A 7 -13.22 8.72 -8.81
CA ASP A 7 -13.58 7.30 -8.65
C ASP A 7 -13.26 6.81 -7.23
N TRP A 8 -12.04 7.11 -6.76
CA TRP A 8 -11.61 6.76 -5.41
C TRP A 8 -12.43 7.46 -4.32
N THR A 9 -12.77 8.73 -4.53
CA THR A 9 -13.58 9.51 -3.59
C THR A 9 -15.01 8.96 -3.49
N GLN A 10 -15.60 8.56 -4.62
CA GLN A 10 -16.92 7.95 -4.66
C GLN A 10 -16.94 6.61 -3.92
N ASP A 11 -15.91 5.77 -4.10
CA ASP A 11 -15.85 4.47 -3.43
C ASP A 11 -15.61 4.59 -1.92
N MET A 12 -14.79 5.55 -1.51
CA MET A 12 -14.60 5.89 -0.10
C MET A 12 -15.91 6.35 0.56
N LYS A 13 -16.70 7.18 -0.12
CA LYS A 13 -18.03 7.59 0.35
C LYS A 13 -18.99 6.41 0.44
N ARG A 14 -19.00 5.53 -0.57
CA ARG A 14 -19.85 4.33 -0.64
C ARG A 14 -19.57 3.37 0.52
N THR A 15 -18.29 3.18 0.87
CA THR A 15 -17.85 2.24 1.91
C THR A 15 -17.77 2.87 3.31
N LYS A 16 -17.93 4.19 3.44
CA LYS A 16 -17.73 4.96 4.68
C LYS A 16 -16.35 4.72 5.30
N GLY A 17 -15.34 4.52 4.45
CA GLY A 17 -13.96 4.34 4.90
C GLY A 17 -13.40 5.61 5.55
N ASN A 18 -12.50 5.43 6.52
CA ASN A 18 -11.74 6.52 7.14
C ASN A 18 -10.26 6.39 6.76
N CYS A 19 -9.96 6.71 5.51
CA CYS A 19 -8.63 6.61 4.91
C CYS A 19 -8.37 7.83 4.04
N ARG A 20 -7.10 8.10 3.75
CA ARG A 20 -6.64 9.23 2.97
C ARG A 20 -6.32 8.80 1.55
N LEU A 21 -6.75 9.58 0.57
CA LEU A 21 -6.27 9.49 -0.81
C LEU A 21 -4.88 10.11 -0.92
N VAL A 22 -3.98 9.42 -1.60
CA VAL A 22 -2.65 9.86 -2.00
C VAL A 22 -2.70 10.23 -3.48
N SER A 23 -2.45 11.51 -3.77
CA SER A 23 -2.36 12.08 -5.11
C SER A 23 -0.95 12.54 -5.47
N GLU A 24 -0.03 12.47 -4.51
CA GLU A 24 1.38 12.82 -4.62
C GLU A 24 2.12 11.91 -5.61
N ASN A 25 1.61 10.71 -5.88
CA ASN A 25 2.15 9.82 -6.93
C ASN A 25 1.53 10.06 -8.32
N SER A 26 0.83 11.17 -8.54
CA SER A 26 0.15 11.46 -9.82
C SER A 26 1.09 11.47 -11.03
N ASN A 27 2.35 11.83 -10.85
CA ASN A 27 3.40 11.78 -11.88
C ASN A 27 4.41 10.65 -11.66
N PHE A 28 4.07 9.66 -10.81
CA PHE A 28 4.94 8.53 -10.45
C PHE A 28 6.26 8.91 -9.76
N GLU A 29 6.35 10.11 -9.18
CA GLU A 29 7.56 10.59 -8.51
C GLU A 29 7.85 9.87 -7.19
N LEU A 30 6.83 9.40 -6.47
CA LEU A 30 7.04 8.59 -5.26
C LEU A 30 7.55 7.19 -5.64
N SER A 31 6.92 6.55 -6.61
CA SER A 31 7.36 5.27 -7.16
C SER A 31 6.61 4.91 -8.45
N PRO A 32 7.31 4.50 -9.52
CA PRO A 32 6.68 3.98 -10.74
C PRO A 32 6.03 2.61 -10.55
N LYS A 33 6.27 1.95 -9.40
CA LYS A 33 5.65 0.66 -9.06
C LYS A 33 4.32 0.82 -8.31
N LEU A 34 3.98 2.02 -7.89
CA LEU A 34 2.72 2.34 -7.22
C LEU A 34 1.68 2.84 -8.23
N PRO A 35 0.38 2.67 -7.94
CA PRO A 35 -0.67 3.32 -8.72
C PRO A 35 -0.52 4.84 -8.72
N GLN A 36 -1.04 5.50 -9.77
CA GLN A 36 -1.05 6.95 -9.89
C GLN A 36 -1.78 7.61 -8.70
N PHE A 37 -2.91 7.02 -8.32
CA PHE A 37 -3.71 7.41 -7.16
C PHE A 37 -4.01 6.16 -6.33
N PHE A 38 -3.88 6.28 -5.02
CA PHE A 38 -4.15 5.18 -4.11
C PHE A 38 -4.54 5.68 -2.73
N ILE A 39 -5.01 4.79 -1.87
CA ILE A 39 -5.52 5.15 -0.53
C ILE A 39 -4.70 4.46 0.55
N VAL A 40 -4.39 5.19 1.62
CA VAL A 40 -3.65 4.73 2.81
C VAL A 40 -4.40 5.11 4.09
N PRO A 41 -4.12 4.49 5.25
CA PRO A 41 -4.61 4.98 6.54
C PRO A 41 -4.25 6.45 6.77
N THR A 42 -5.12 7.19 7.43
CA THR A 42 -4.92 8.63 7.71
C THR A 42 -3.68 8.93 8.55
N ASN A 43 -3.18 7.95 9.31
CA ASN A 43 -1.95 8.06 10.10
C ASN A 43 -0.66 7.92 9.29
N VAL A 44 -0.71 7.55 8.00
CA VAL A 44 0.48 7.49 7.15
C VAL A 44 0.87 8.91 6.74
N SER A 45 2.06 9.32 7.16
CA SER A 45 2.61 10.63 6.87
C SER A 45 3.27 10.68 5.48
N ASP A 46 3.51 11.89 4.97
CA ASP A 46 4.22 12.06 3.70
C ASP A 46 5.68 11.58 3.79
N GLU A 47 6.30 11.72 4.97
CA GLU A 47 7.62 11.16 5.25
C GLU A 47 7.61 9.64 5.13
N ASP A 48 6.57 8.96 5.63
CA ASP A 48 6.42 7.51 5.47
C ASP A 48 6.25 7.12 3.98
N LEU A 49 5.46 7.89 3.23
CA LEU A 49 5.30 7.66 1.79
C LEU A 49 6.65 7.73 1.06
N THR A 50 7.45 8.74 1.35
CA THR A 50 8.79 8.92 0.76
C THR A 50 9.79 7.88 1.24
N LYS A 51 9.75 7.50 2.53
CA LYS A 51 10.68 6.53 3.11
C LYS A 51 10.45 5.12 2.60
N TYR A 52 9.19 4.70 2.50
CA TYR A 52 8.84 3.32 2.15
C TYR A 52 8.56 3.13 0.67
N GLN A 53 8.12 4.17 -0.05
CA GLN A 53 7.87 4.15 -1.51
C GLN A 53 7.04 2.93 -1.98
N GLY A 54 6.08 2.50 -1.15
CA GLY A 54 5.22 1.34 -1.39
C GLY A 54 5.63 0.04 -0.71
N LYS A 55 6.86 -0.06 -0.20
CA LYS A 55 7.35 -1.26 0.50
C LYS A 55 6.77 -1.31 1.91
N GLY A 56 5.91 -2.26 2.20
CA GLY A 56 5.25 -2.37 3.51
C GLY A 56 4.20 -1.29 3.80
N LEU A 57 3.92 -0.37 2.87
CA LEU A 57 2.84 0.60 3.05
C LEU A 57 1.47 -0.11 2.98
N PRO A 58 0.58 0.12 3.97
CA PRO A 58 -0.78 -0.41 3.93
C PRO A 58 -1.61 0.36 2.90
N MET A 59 -2.01 -0.35 1.86
CA MET A 59 -2.82 0.16 0.75
C MET A 59 -4.24 -0.31 0.94
N TRP A 60 -5.19 0.61 0.96
CA TRP A 60 -6.60 0.30 1.17
C TRP A 60 -7.18 -0.54 0.03
N CYS A 61 -7.94 -1.57 0.41
CA CYS A 61 -8.71 -2.40 -0.52
C CYS A 61 -10.21 -2.19 -0.33
N TRP A 62 -10.67 -2.14 0.93
CA TRP A 62 -12.09 -2.05 1.23
C TRP A 62 -12.36 -1.61 2.68
N SER A 63 -13.52 -1.02 2.94
CA SER A 63 -14.01 -0.69 4.28
C SER A 63 -15.45 -1.18 4.49
N HIS A 64 -15.74 -1.66 5.70
CA HIS A 64 -17.07 -1.99 6.17
C HIS A 64 -17.66 -0.83 6.98
N HIS A 65 -18.98 -0.69 6.94
CA HIS A 65 -19.68 0.35 7.70
C HIS A 65 -19.58 0.20 9.24
N SER A 66 -19.08 -0.93 9.75
CA SER A 66 -18.76 -1.10 11.18
C SER A 66 -17.44 -0.44 11.60
N GLY A 67 -16.66 0.09 10.66
CA GLY A 67 -15.33 0.65 10.91
C GLY A 67 -14.17 -0.33 10.65
N CYS A 68 -14.45 -1.58 10.26
CA CYS A 68 -13.40 -2.51 9.83
C CYS A 68 -12.89 -2.15 8.44
N ALA A 69 -11.60 -2.33 8.16
CA ALA A 69 -11.02 -2.09 6.85
C ALA A 69 -10.00 -3.17 6.48
N LEU A 70 -9.93 -3.47 5.18
CA LEU A 70 -8.99 -4.41 4.58
C LEU A 70 -7.92 -3.63 3.83
N PHE A 71 -6.66 -3.98 4.09
CA PHE A 71 -5.50 -3.40 3.43
C PHE A 71 -4.65 -4.51 2.80
N LYS A 72 -4.00 -4.20 1.68
CA LYS A 72 -2.91 -5.00 1.11
C LYS A 72 -1.59 -4.30 1.35
N THR A 73 -0.52 -5.07 1.52
CA THR A 73 0.84 -4.56 1.70
C THR A 73 1.77 -5.30 0.76
N ALA A 74 2.78 -4.61 0.23
CA ALA A 74 3.92 -5.29 -0.36
C ALA A 74 4.83 -5.77 0.77
N SER A 75 5.43 -6.96 0.63
CA SER A 75 6.41 -7.44 1.59
C SER A 75 7.52 -6.41 1.76
N LEU A 76 7.87 -6.10 3.00
CA LEU A 76 9.14 -5.44 3.26
C LEU A 76 10.24 -6.38 2.74
N PRO A 77 11.30 -5.87 2.09
CA PRO A 77 12.46 -6.69 1.82
C PRO A 77 12.97 -7.16 3.18
N LEU A 78 12.72 -8.44 3.50
CA LEU A 78 13.44 -9.10 4.57
C LEU A 78 14.92 -8.98 4.18
N ILE A 79 15.77 -8.59 5.13
CA ILE A 79 17.19 -8.84 4.98
C ILE A 79 17.26 -10.35 4.84
N GLN A 80 17.44 -10.83 3.62
CA GLN A 80 17.62 -12.24 3.35
C GLN A 80 18.93 -12.56 4.04
N GLU A 81 18.90 -13.30 5.15
CA GLU A 81 20.12 -13.85 5.71
C GLU A 81 20.76 -14.69 4.59
N ASP A 82 21.88 -14.18 4.09
CA ASP A 82 22.63 -14.73 2.98
C ASP A 82 22.87 -16.24 3.17
N ASN A 83 22.52 -17.01 2.14
CA ASN A 83 23.22 -18.26 1.80
C ASN A 83 23.47 -19.27 2.92
N VAL A 84 22.44 -19.82 3.57
CA VAL A 84 22.60 -21.17 4.13
C VAL A 84 22.43 -22.16 2.99
N ALA A 85 23.54 -22.54 2.37
CA ALA A 85 23.58 -23.67 1.44
C ALA A 85 23.00 -24.89 2.17
N GLN A 86 21.88 -25.43 1.66
CA GLN A 86 21.34 -26.69 2.14
C GLN A 86 22.28 -27.82 1.69
N THR A 87 23.28 -28.14 2.50
CA THR A 87 24.02 -29.40 2.35
C THR A 87 23.08 -30.54 2.73
N TYR A 88 22.45 -31.14 1.72
CA TYR A 88 21.80 -32.43 1.86
C TYR A 88 22.89 -33.49 2.09
N THR A 89 23.03 -33.98 3.31
CA THR A 89 23.69 -35.27 3.58
C THR A 89 22.68 -36.38 3.41
N GLU A 90 22.75 -37.11 2.30
CA GLU A 90 22.13 -38.44 2.17
C GLU A 90 22.83 -39.41 3.14
N LYS A 91 22.03 -40.20 3.87
CA LYS A 91 22.46 -41.37 4.63
C LYS A 91 21.87 -42.61 4.00
#